data_AF-S7NS57-F1
#
_entry.id   AF-S7NS57-F1
#
_cell.length_a   1.000
_cell.length_b   1.000
_cell.length_c   1.000
_cell.angle_alpha   90.00
_cell.angle_beta   90.00
_cell.angle_gamma   90.00
#
_symmetry.space_group_name_H-M   'P 1'
#
loop_
_entity.id
_entity.type
_entity.pdbx_description
1 polymer ?
#
loop_
_entity_poly.entity_id
_entity_poly.type
_entity_poly.pdbx_seq_one_letter_code
_entity_poly.pdbx_strand_id
1 'polypeptide(L)'
;MELVQDTSRPPLKYVKGVPLIKYFAEAIGPLQSLQPRPDDLLISTYPKSGTTWVSEILDMIYQDGDLEKCQRASILTRVPFLEFKCPGCPTGVWWGAGGQ
;
A
#
# COMPACT_ATOMS: atom_id res chain seq x y z
N MET A 1 -31.20 7.79 -15.68
CA MET A 1 -29.82 8.15 -16.08
C MET A 1 -29.00 8.13 -14.81
N GLU A 2 -28.16 7.11 -14.63
CA GLU A 2 -27.25 7.09 -13.48
C GLU A 2 -26.25 8.23 -13.64
N LEU A 3 -26.14 9.06 -12.60
CA LEU A 3 -25.15 10.13 -12.54
C LEU A 3 -23.77 9.46 -12.48
N VAL A 4 -23.03 9.49 -13.59
CA VAL A 4 -21.59 9.20 -13.57
C VAL A 4 -20.96 10.30 -12.70
N GLN A 5 -20.74 9.99 -11.42
CA GLN A 5 -20.02 10.90 -10.54
C GLN A 5 -18.62 11.05 -11.11
N ASP A 6 -18.20 12.28 -11.39
CA ASP A 6 -16.82 12.57 -11.72
C ASP A 6 -15.95 12.20 -10.50
N THR A 7 -15.29 11.05 -10.61
CA THR A 7 -14.43 10.47 -9.57
C THR A 7 -13.01 11.00 -9.64
N SER A 8 -12.72 11.89 -10.60
CA SER A 8 -11.39 12.47 -10.79
C SER A 8 -11.12 13.53 -9.72
N ARG A 9 -9.94 13.44 -9.09
CA ARG A 9 -9.42 14.44 -8.13
C ARG A 9 -10.39 14.78 -6.97
N PRO A 10 -10.87 13.78 -6.21
CA PRO A 10 -11.69 14.05 -5.04
C PRO A 10 -10.91 14.87 -3.99
N PRO A 11 -11.59 15.68 -3.17
CA PRO A 11 -10.93 16.41 -2.09
C PRO A 11 -10.36 15.44 -1.04
N LEU A 12 -9.37 15.94 -0.28
CA LEU A 12 -8.79 15.20 0.84
C LEU A 12 -9.84 15.01 1.95
N LYS A 13 -9.73 13.89 2.67
CA LYS A 13 -10.56 13.56 3.83
C LYS A 13 -9.71 13.57 5.09
N TYR A 14 -10.17 14.28 6.11
CA TYR A 14 -9.47 14.34 7.39
C TYR A 14 -9.79 13.11 8.23
N VAL A 15 -8.76 12.48 8.78
CA VAL A 15 -8.84 11.39 9.76
C VAL A 15 -7.96 11.77 10.93
N LYS A 16 -8.56 11.94 12.12
CA LYS A 16 -7.84 12.35 13.35
C LYS A 16 -6.90 13.56 13.15
N GLY A 17 -7.34 14.54 12.34
CA GLY A 17 -6.57 15.76 12.05
C GLY A 17 -5.58 15.67 10.87
N VAL A 18 -5.38 14.48 10.28
CA VAL A 18 -4.48 14.29 9.12
C VAL A 18 -5.27 14.29 7.81
N PRO A 19 -4.92 15.11 6.81
CA PRO A 19 -5.56 15.08 5.50
C PRO A 19 -5.04 13.89 4.67
N LEU A 20 -5.95 12.99 4.29
CA LEU A 20 -5.65 11.79 3.51
C LEU A 20 -6.37 11.80 2.17
N ILE A 21 -5.84 11.07 1.19
CA ILE A 21 -6.56 10.77 -0.05
C ILE A 21 -7.86 10.04 0.32
N LYS A 22 -8.99 10.42 -0.30
CA LYS A 22 -10.34 9.90 0.01
C LYS A 22 -10.36 8.38 0.22
N TYR A 23 -9.78 7.62 -0.71
CA TYR A 23 -9.79 6.17 -0.68
C TYR A 23 -8.87 5.59 0.41
N PHE A 24 -7.75 6.25 0.73
CA PHE A 24 -6.85 5.80 1.79
C PHE A 24 -7.52 5.98 3.16
N ALA A 25 -8.24 7.08 3.34
CA ALA A 25 -9.06 7.29 4.55
C ALA A 25 -10.12 6.20 4.75
N GLU A 26 -10.66 5.62 3.68
CA GLU A 26 -11.58 4.48 3.76
C GLU A 26 -10.87 3.17 4.08
N ALA A 27 -9.58 3.04 3.77
CA ALA A 27 -8.78 1.86 4.07
C ALA A 27 -8.34 1.80 5.55
N ILE A 28 -8.31 2.94 6.26
CA ILE A 28 -7.91 3.00 7.67
C ILE A 28 -8.77 2.10 8.57
N GLY A 29 -10.08 2.00 8.32
CA GLY A 29 -10.97 1.14 9.11
C GLY A 29 -10.54 -0.34 9.07
N PRO A 30 -10.51 -0.96 7.88
CA PRO A 30 -9.99 -2.32 7.72
C PRO A 30 -8.53 -2.50 8.17
N LEU A 31 -7.68 -1.48 8.02
CA LEU A 31 -6.27 -1.57 8.40
C LEU A 31 -6.08 -1.72 9.92
N GLN A 32 -7.03 -1.28 10.75
CA GLN A 32 -6.96 -1.44 12.21
C GLN A 32 -7.00 -2.90 12.68
N SER A 33 -7.52 -3.82 11.86
CA SER A 33 -7.51 -5.25 12.18
C SER A 33 -6.27 -5.98 11.67
N LEU A 34 -5.33 -5.29 11.02
CA LEU A 34 -4.06 -5.88 10.61
C LEU A 34 -3.33 -6.44 11.83
N GLN A 35 -2.84 -7.68 11.71
CA GLN A 35 -2.00 -8.32 12.70
C GLN A 35 -0.59 -8.43 12.12
N PRO A 36 0.35 -7.52 12.48
CA PRO A 36 1.73 -7.64 12.07
C PRO A 36 2.33 -8.93 12.62
N ARG A 37 3.15 -9.58 11.82
CA ARG A 37 3.95 -10.72 12.25
C ARG A 37 5.25 -10.23 12.91
N PRO A 38 5.85 -11.02 13.82
CA PRO A 38 7.12 -10.63 14.46
C PRO A 38 8.29 -10.45 13.48
N ASP A 39 8.21 -11.06 12.31
CA ASP A 39 9.22 -11.02 11.23
C ASP A 39 8.93 -9.95 10.16
N ASP A 40 7.86 -9.17 10.30
CA ASP A 40 7.52 -8.10 9.36
C ASP A 40 8.47 -6.90 9.48
N LEU A 41 8.79 -6.29 8.33
CA LEU A 41 9.57 -5.06 8.24
C LEU A 41 8.70 -3.93 7.70
N LEU A 42 8.60 -2.83 8.46
CA LEU A 42 7.85 -1.64 8.05
C LEU A 42 8.75 -0.58 7.43
N ILE A 43 8.44 -0.19 6.20
CA ILE A 43 9.01 1.00 5.56
C ILE A 43 8.07 2.18 5.83
N SER A 44 8.51 3.13 6.68
CA SER A 44 7.75 4.33 7.00
C SER A 44 8.46 5.57 6.49
N THR A 45 7.79 6.34 5.65
CA THR A 45 8.35 7.55 5.03
C THR A 45 7.27 8.60 4.85
N TYR A 46 7.63 9.88 4.98
CA TYR A 46 6.80 10.93 4.42
C TYR A 46 6.75 10.80 2.88
N PRO A 47 5.62 11.11 2.22
CA PRO A 47 5.52 10.98 0.78
C PRO A 47 6.67 11.69 0.07
N LYS A 48 7.24 11.01 -0.94
CA LYS A 48 8.35 11.47 -1.78
C LYS A 48 9.74 11.46 -1.12
N SER A 49 9.88 10.97 0.11
CA SER A 49 11.18 10.84 0.78
C SER A 49 11.97 9.57 0.41
N GLY A 50 11.78 9.03 -0.80
CA GLY A 50 12.54 7.86 -1.28
C GLY A 50 11.95 6.48 -0.96
N THR A 51 10.64 6.37 -0.70
CA THR A 51 9.95 5.09 -0.41
C THR A 51 10.29 3.99 -1.41
N THR A 52 10.13 4.25 -2.72
CA THR A 52 10.45 3.27 -3.77
C THR A 52 11.92 2.88 -3.77
N TRP A 53 12.82 3.82 -3.50
CA TRP A 53 14.25 3.55 -3.51
C TRP A 53 14.65 2.58 -2.39
N VAL A 54 14.20 2.84 -1.16
CA VAL A 54 14.49 1.94 -0.04
C VAL A 54 13.75 0.60 -0.16
N SER A 55 12.54 0.58 -0.73
CA SER A 55 11.80 -0.66 -1.00
C SER A 55 12.55 -1.58 -1.97
N GLU A 56 13.14 -1.04 -3.05
CA GLU A 56 13.95 -1.85 -3.97
C GLU A 56 15.23 -2.37 -3.32
N ILE A 57 15.91 -1.53 -2.52
CA ILE A 57 17.11 -1.95 -1.78
C ILE A 57 16.78 -3.13 -0.85
N LEU A 58 15.67 -3.03 -0.10
CA LEU A 58 15.27 -4.09 0.81
C LEU A 58 14.86 -5.36 0.07
N ASP A 59 14.09 -5.26 -1.02
CA ASP A 59 13.74 -6.47 -1.80
C ASP A 59 15.00 -7.13 -2.39
N MET A 60 15.97 -6.36 -2.89
CA MET A 60 17.25 -6.92 -3.35
C MET A 60 18.00 -7.66 -2.24
N ILE A 61 18.02 -7.13 -1.01
CA ILE A 61 18.62 -7.83 0.13
C ILE A 61 17.86 -9.14 0.43
N TYR A 62 16.52 -9.11 0.44
CA TYR A 62 15.69 -10.30 0.71
C TYR A 62 15.79 -11.37 -0.39
N GLN A 63 16.19 -10.99 -1.61
CA GLN A 63 16.40 -11.90 -2.74
C GLN A 63 17.89 -12.24 -2.98
N ASP A 64 18.78 -11.95 -2.03
CA ASP A 64 20.24 -12.19 -2.15
C ASP A 64 20.87 -11.54 -3.39
N GLY A 65 20.35 -10.39 -3.83
CA GLY A 65 20.80 -9.66 -5.01
C GLY A 65 20.32 -10.23 -6.35
N ASP A 66 19.41 -11.22 -6.35
CA ASP A 66 18.85 -11.81 -7.55
C ASP A 66 17.87 -10.86 -8.26
N LEU A 67 18.29 -10.34 -9.42
CA LEU A 67 17.50 -9.38 -10.20
C LEU A 67 16.25 -9.99 -10.82
N GLU A 68 16.28 -11.27 -11.22
CA GLU A 68 15.09 -11.92 -11.81
C GLU A 68 13.98 -12.04 -10.77
N LYS A 69 14.35 -12.40 -9.53
CA LYS A 69 13.40 -12.43 -8.41
C LYS A 69 12.89 -11.04 -8.05
N CYS A 70 13.72 -10.00 -8.13
CA CYS A 70 13.27 -8.62 -7.89
C CYS A 70 12.30 -8.12 -8.98
N GLN A 71 12.37 -8.68 -10.19
CA GLN A 71 11.49 -8.31 -11.31
C GLN A 71 10.21 -9.16 -11.40
N ARG A 72 9.96 -10.06 -10.44
CA ARG A 72 8.77 -10.94 -10.38
C ARG A 72 7.45 -10.19 -10.45
N ALA A 73 7.40 -8.95 -9.97
CA ALA A 73 6.22 -8.09 -9.99
C ALA A 73 6.58 -6.62 -9.77
N SER A 74 5.60 -5.73 -9.95
CA SER A 74 5.72 -4.32 -9.60
C SER A 74 6.05 -4.13 -8.11
N ILE A 75 6.73 -3.03 -7.77
CA ILE A 75 7.12 -2.75 -6.38
C ILE A 75 5.92 -2.67 -5.42
N LEU A 76 4.77 -2.17 -5.87
CA LEU A 76 3.54 -2.10 -5.05
C LEU A 76 2.94 -3.48 -4.75
N THR A 77 3.28 -4.48 -5.56
CA THR A 77 2.91 -5.89 -5.32
C THR A 77 3.91 -6.57 -4.40
N ARG A 78 5.20 -6.31 -4.58
CA ARG A 78 6.28 -6.91 -3.77
C ARG A 78 6.34 -6.35 -2.36
N VAL A 79 6.10 -5.04 -2.22
CA VAL A 79 6.10 -4.31 -0.96
C VAL A 79 4.73 -3.63 -0.84
N PRO A 80 3.75 -4.29 -0.20
CA PRO A 80 2.38 -3.81 -0.15
C PRO A 80 2.27 -2.47 0.58
N PHE A 81 1.57 -1.51 -0.03
CA PHE A 81 1.27 -0.23 0.58
C PHE A 81 0.01 -0.36 1.46
N LEU A 82 0.18 -0.33 2.78
CA LEU A 82 -0.83 -0.72 3.77
C LEU A 82 -2.17 0.00 3.64
N GLU A 83 -2.15 1.33 3.55
CA GLU A 83 -3.35 2.17 3.43
C GLU A 83 -3.83 2.36 1.98
N PHE A 84 -3.22 1.68 1.01
CA PHE A 84 -3.57 1.83 -0.39
C PHE A 84 -4.95 1.26 -0.70
N LYS A 85 -5.79 2.11 -1.30
CA LYS A 85 -7.08 1.73 -1.89
C LYS A 85 -7.35 2.61 -3.10
N CYS A 86 -7.88 2.00 -4.15
CA CYS A 86 -8.28 2.64 -5.40
C CYS A 86 -9.56 1.92 -5.90
N PRO A 87 -10.53 2.63 -6.51
CA PRO A 87 -11.67 1.98 -7.17
C PRO A 87 -11.18 1.02 -8.26
N GLY A 88 -11.54 -0.26 -8.18
CA GLY A 88 -11.10 -1.28 -9.14
C GLY A 88 -9.71 -1.87 -8.92
N CYS A 89 -8.98 -1.45 -7.87
CA CYS A 89 -7.70 -2.06 -7.47
C CYS A 89 -7.87 -2.93 -6.21
N PRO A 90 -7.14 -4.05 -6.09
CA PRO A 90 -6.97 -4.75 -4.81
C PRO A 90 -6.33 -3.84 -3.75
N THR A 91 -6.67 -4.03 -2.48
CA THR A 91 -6.03 -3.28 -1.38
C THR A 91 -4.68 -3.90 -1.01
N GLY A 92 -3.77 -3.12 -0.41
CA GLY A 92 -2.47 -3.65 0.05
C GLY A 92 -2.56 -4.70 1.17
N VAL A 93 -3.73 -4.84 1.80
CA VAL A 93 -3.98 -5.73 2.95
C VAL A 93 -4.36 -7.16 2.53
N TRP A 94 -4.56 -7.44 1.23
CA TRP A 94 -5.01 -8.76 0.75
C TRP A 94 -4.04 -9.92 1.03
N TRP A 95 -2.81 -9.65 1.45
CA TRP A 95 -1.81 -10.70 1.73
C TRP A 95 -1.98 -11.40 3.09
N GLY A 96 -2.87 -10.92 3.96
CA GLY A 96 -3.12 -11.54 5.28
C GLY A 96 -4.20 -12.63 5.32
N ALA A 97 -4.95 -12.85 4.24
CA ALA A 97 -6.16 -13.68 4.24
C ALA A 97 -6.09 -14.96 3.39
N GLY A 98 -4.96 -15.24 2.73
CA GLY A 98 -4.79 -16.39 1.84
C GLY A 98 -3.63 -17.28 2.27
N GLY A 99 -3.84 -18.08 3.31
CA GLY A 99 -2.88 -19.06 3.82
C GLY A 99 -3.60 -20.24 4.46
N GLN A 100 -4.40 -20.96 3.66
CA GLN A 100 -4.68 -22.39 3.79
C GLN A 100 -4.37 -23.05 2.46
#